data_AF-A0A7W0Y3K7-F1
#
_entry.id   AF-A0A7W0Y3K7-F1
#
_cell.length_a   1.000
_cell.length_b   1.000
_cell.length_c   1.000
_cell.angle_alpha   90.00
_cell.angle_beta   90.00
_cell.angle_gamma   90.00
#
_symmetry.space_group_name_H-M   'P 1'
#
loop_
_entity.id
_entity.type
_entity.pdbx_description
1 polymer ?
#
loop_
_entity_poly.entity_id
_entity_poly.type
_entity_poly.pdbx_seq_one_letter_code
_entity_poly.pdbx_strand_id
1 'polypeptide(L)'
;MTVDDFRKAVRIVKKIVLGKMQQKIAKKADQRMATFSRIVFVVSLLGFLLLAMPLVLRKKFPGQMRVLFKYSALAAVTFVITVNLFCAVLFGLRTAQGALSNYTNPSIALAGGTFDTLDRNADDYLVMGKELFAPTLEQMRNHPDEQPAVLLLENGQKIVKDAKVFVSLAKLFKKVDFVFSVLPIVLTIVTLILFVLAIKPTLLEIVRLPTLATCGDADVGRAVVMSSLRRIKGELFATICTIGVLTVLTIVSAIVLGQIVGPTLDVLLGYFSTAVSYLQFAEGASSALVFATLFGVILFLILNLAAIILSMAFFLGKTQKIFQAKFNEGTPIATHLRFFRWGIPSVFLVQLFPWVFVLIGQALLGTVNDRLLAGVTDARTVPWTKLLLFGPAVLVVGFVTLFWAVRGLKAIGFLARYKVTRPAAAETR
;
A
#
# COMPACT_ATOMS: atom_id res chain seq x y z
N MET A 1 3.33 -15.07 37.30
CA MET A 1 3.43 -13.94 36.37
C MET A 1 2.29 -13.01 36.74
N THR A 2 2.62 -11.81 37.21
CA THR A 2 1.63 -10.76 37.50
C THR A 2 1.22 -10.04 36.19
N VAL A 3 0.16 -9.23 36.24
CA VAL A 3 -0.25 -8.38 35.10
C VAL A 3 0.89 -7.46 34.68
N ASP A 4 1.60 -6.87 35.65
CA ASP A 4 2.71 -5.96 35.36
C ASP A 4 3.90 -6.70 34.73
N ASP A 5 4.18 -7.93 35.13
CA ASP A 5 5.20 -8.76 34.49
C ASP A 5 4.83 -9.08 33.04
N PHE A 6 3.54 -9.37 32.78
CA PHE A 6 3.04 -9.63 31.44
C PHE A 6 3.12 -8.38 30.54
N ARG A 7 2.66 -7.23 31.03
CA ARG A 7 2.78 -5.94 30.32
C ARG A 7 4.23 -5.60 29.99
N LYS A 8 5.15 -5.79 30.95
CA LYS A 8 6.59 -5.61 30.73
C LYS A 8 7.11 -6.55 29.65
N ALA A 9 6.76 -7.84 29.70
CA ALA A 9 7.16 -8.81 28.69
C ALA A 9 6.63 -8.44 27.29
N VAL A 10 5.36 -8.08 27.17
CA VAL A 10 4.71 -7.63 25.92
C VAL A 10 5.44 -6.42 25.34
N ARG A 11 5.76 -5.40 26.16
CA ARG A 11 6.48 -4.20 25.70
C ARG A 11 7.90 -4.48 25.22
N ILE A 12 8.62 -5.36 25.92
CA ILE A 12 9.98 -5.77 25.52
C ILE A 12 9.93 -6.51 24.18
N VAL A 13 9.05 -7.50 24.06
CA VAL A 13 8.90 -8.28 22.82
C VAL A 13 8.42 -7.38 21.68
N LYS A 14 7.46 -6.48 21.91
CA LYS A 14 7.02 -5.47 20.93
C LYS A 14 8.19 -4.69 20.36
N LYS A 15 9.07 -4.16 21.22
CA LYS A 15 10.23 -3.36 20.79
C LYS A 15 11.20 -4.19 19.94
N ILE A 16 11.45 -5.44 20.32
CA ILE A 16 12.36 -6.35 19.59
C ILE A 16 11.78 -6.71 18.22
N VAL A 17 10.52 -7.17 18.19
CA VAL A 17 9.84 -7.63 16.98
C VAL A 17 9.65 -6.47 16.00
N LEU A 18 9.08 -5.36 16.45
CA LEU A 18 8.89 -4.18 15.58
C LEU A 18 10.24 -3.63 15.08
N GLY A 19 11.26 -3.57 15.95
CA GLY A 19 12.59 -3.13 15.56
C GLY A 19 13.20 -4.01 14.46
N LYS A 20 13.11 -5.34 14.59
CA LYS A 20 13.62 -6.27 13.57
C LYS A 20 12.79 -6.25 12.28
N MET A 21 11.47 -6.16 12.36
CA MET A 21 10.62 -5.99 11.18
C MET A 21 10.96 -4.71 10.42
N GLN A 22 11.14 -3.59 11.14
CA GLN A 22 11.57 -2.32 10.56
C GLN A 22 12.94 -2.42 9.90
N GLN A 23 13.93 -3.00 10.58
CA GLN A 23 15.27 -3.23 10.02
C GLN A 23 15.23 -4.11 8.75
N LYS A 24 14.40 -5.15 8.75
CA LYS A 24 14.23 -6.04 7.59
C LYS A 24 13.60 -5.30 6.41
N ILE A 25 12.62 -4.43 6.67
CA ILE A 25 12.00 -3.58 5.64
C ILE A 25 13.00 -2.56 5.10
N ALA A 26 13.75 -1.88 5.97
CA ALA A 26 14.80 -0.94 5.59
C ALA A 26 15.87 -1.62 4.73
N LYS A 27 16.41 -2.77 5.18
CA LYS A 27 17.41 -3.54 4.43
C LYS A 27 16.90 -3.99 3.06
N LYS A 28 15.64 -4.44 2.96
CA LYS A 28 15.03 -4.79 1.68
C LYS A 28 14.81 -3.56 0.79
N ALA A 29 14.47 -2.41 1.37
CA ALA A 29 14.34 -1.15 0.64
C ALA A 29 15.70 -0.72 0.06
N ASP A 30 16.77 -0.77 0.87
CA ASP A 30 18.13 -0.42 0.47
C ASP A 30 18.66 -1.34 -0.64
N GLN A 31 18.48 -2.66 -0.50
CA GLN A 31 18.87 -3.62 -1.54
C GLN A 31 18.18 -3.34 -2.88
N ARG A 32 16.90 -2.96 -2.83
CA ARG A 32 16.15 -2.57 -4.03
C ARG A 32 16.62 -1.24 -4.60
N MET A 33 16.93 -0.27 -3.74
CA MET A 33 17.49 1.02 -4.17
C MET A 33 18.85 0.82 -4.83
N ALA A 34 19.70 -0.05 -4.31
CA ALA A 34 20.99 -0.39 -4.91
C ALA A 34 20.83 -1.04 -6.28
N THR A 35 19.90 -2.00 -6.40
CA THR A 35 19.59 -2.64 -7.69
C THR A 35 19.07 -1.63 -8.70
N PHE A 36 18.15 -0.77 -8.27
CA PHE A 36 17.62 0.32 -9.10
C PHE A 36 18.72 1.28 -9.55
N SER A 37 19.57 1.74 -8.62
CA SER A 37 20.71 2.61 -8.91
C SER A 37 21.64 2.03 -9.96
N ARG A 38 21.94 0.73 -9.88
CA ARG A 38 22.75 0.02 -10.89
C ARG A 38 22.08 0.01 -12.27
N ILE A 39 20.79 -0.31 -12.34
CA ILE A 39 20.04 -0.31 -13.60
C ILE A 39 20.06 1.09 -14.21
N VAL A 40 19.80 2.11 -13.40
CA VAL A 40 19.84 3.52 -13.82
C VAL A 40 21.20 3.91 -14.35
N PHE A 41 22.27 3.56 -13.64
CA PHE A 41 23.64 3.85 -14.07
C PHE A 41 23.94 3.22 -15.44
N VAL A 42 23.60 1.95 -15.62
CA VAL A 42 23.76 1.25 -16.91
C VAL A 42 22.94 1.92 -18.01
N VAL A 43 21.68 2.26 -17.75
CA VAL A 43 20.81 2.92 -18.73
C VAL A 43 21.36 4.30 -19.09
N SER A 44 21.83 5.09 -18.13
CA SER A 44 22.46 6.39 -18.38
C SER A 44 23.68 6.27 -19.29
N LEU A 45 24.48 5.21 -19.13
CA LEU A 45 25.65 4.95 -20.00
C LEU A 45 25.27 4.63 -21.45
N LEU A 46 24.08 4.06 -21.69
CA LEU A 46 23.59 3.83 -23.07
C LEU A 46 23.44 5.15 -23.85
N GLY A 47 23.28 6.29 -23.17
CA GLY A 47 23.27 7.60 -23.81
C GLY A 47 24.55 7.90 -24.58
N PHE A 48 25.70 7.40 -24.13
CA PHE A 48 26.98 7.59 -24.84
C PHE A 48 27.05 6.82 -26.16
N LEU A 49 26.26 5.74 -26.32
CA LEU A 49 26.16 5.04 -27.61
C LEU A 49 25.58 5.95 -28.71
N LEU A 50 24.84 7.00 -28.33
CA LEU A 50 24.37 8.01 -29.29
C LEU A 50 25.52 8.76 -29.94
N LEU A 51 26.72 8.83 -29.34
CA LEU A 51 27.90 9.42 -29.99
C LEU A 51 28.37 8.61 -31.21
N ALA A 52 28.01 7.32 -31.30
CA ALA A 52 28.32 6.46 -32.43
C ALA A 52 27.27 6.51 -33.56
N MET A 53 26.12 7.18 -33.36
CA MET A 53 25.10 7.38 -34.39
C MET A 53 25.62 7.94 -35.72
N PRO A 54 26.58 8.88 -35.76
CA PRO A 54 27.14 9.39 -37.01
C PRO A 54 27.76 8.29 -37.88
N LEU A 55 28.34 7.24 -37.26
CA LEU A 55 28.95 6.12 -37.98
C LEU A 55 27.87 5.25 -38.66
N VAL A 56 26.76 5.02 -37.97
CA VAL A 56 25.63 4.24 -38.49
C VAL A 56 24.87 5.00 -39.58
N LEU A 57 24.69 6.31 -39.40
CA LEU A 57 23.94 7.19 -40.32
C LEU A 57 24.79 7.69 -41.50
N ARG A 58 26.11 7.44 -41.52
CA ARG A 58 27.03 7.88 -42.57
C ARG A 58 26.59 7.47 -43.98
N LYS A 59 26.05 6.26 -44.14
CA LYS A 59 25.57 5.76 -45.44
C LYS A 59 24.26 6.42 -45.88
N LYS A 60 23.45 6.89 -44.93
CA LYS A 60 22.13 7.46 -45.19
C LYS A 60 22.16 8.97 -45.45
N PHE A 61 23.14 9.68 -44.87
CA PHE A 61 23.32 11.13 -45.03
C PHE A 61 24.78 11.48 -45.38
N PRO A 62 25.23 11.21 -46.62
CA PRO A 62 26.58 11.55 -47.06
C PRO A 62 26.81 13.07 -47.02
N GLY A 63 27.99 13.51 -46.55
CA GLY A 63 28.38 14.92 -46.51
C GLY A 63 27.95 15.73 -45.27
N GLN A 64 27.05 15.21 -44.43
CA GLN A 64 26.53 15.94 -43.25
C GLN A 64 27.16 15.51 -41.90
N MET A 65 28.36 14.93 -41.93
CA MET A 65 29.01 14.34 -40.74
C MET A 65 29.18 15.32 -39.57
N ARG A 66 29.48 16.59 -39.84
CA ARG A 66 29.65 17.63 -38.80
C ARG A 66 28.33 17.92 -38.07
N VAL A 67 27.22 17.93 -38.80
CA VAL A 67 25.86 18.14 -38.28
C VAL A 67 25.42 16.92 -37.47
N LEU A 68 25.63 15.72 -38.02
CA LEU A 68 25.39 14.45 -37.33
C LEU A 68 26.12 14.35 -36.00
N PHE A 69 27.42 14.68 -35.96
CA PHE A 69 28.19 14.67 -34.71
C PHE A 69 27.66 15.67 -33.69
N LYS A 70 27.38 16.92 -34.11
CA LYS A 70 26.84 17.96 -33.22
C LYS A 70 25.53 17.54 -32.57
N TYR A 71 24.58 17.05 -33.34
CA TYR A 71 23.27 16.63 -32.82
C TYR A 71 23.32 15.29 -32.08
N SER A 72 24.26 14.40 -32.42
CA SER A 72 24.51 13.16 -31.67
C SER A 72 25.11 13.43 -30.29
N ALA A 73 26.04 14.38 -30.20
CA ALA A 73 26.58 14.85 -28.91
C ALA A 73 25.50 15.51 -28.04
N LEU A 74 24.66 16.36 -28.65
CA LEU A 74 23.55 16.99 -27.96
C LEU A 74 22.51 15.97 -27.48
N ALA A 75 22.19 14.98 -28.31
CA ALA A 75 21.31 13.87 -27.94
C ALA A 75 21.90 13.03 -26.79
N ALA A 76 23.19 12.71 -26.83
CA ALA A 76 23.87 11.99 -25.75
C ALA A 76 23.80 12.74 -24.42
N VAL A 77 24.14 14.03 -24.40
CA VAL A 77 24.08 14.86 -23.18
C VAL A 77 22.64 14.97 -22.68
N THR A 78 21.69 15.23 -23.58
CA THR A 78 20.27 15.36 -23.23
C THR A 78 19.73 14.05 -22.69
N PHE A 79 20.12 12.91 -23.26
CA PHE A 79 19.74 11.58 -22.77
C PHE A 79 20.25 11.36 -21.34
N VAL A 80 21.54 11.60 -21.08
CA VAL A 80 22.14 11.43 -19.76
C VAL A 80 21.45 12.32 -18.72
N ILE A 81 21.25 13.61 -19.02
CA ILE A 81 20.57 14.54 -18.12
C ILE A 81 19.12 14.08 -17.87
N THR A 82 18.42 13.66 -18.92
CA THR A 82 17.03 13.19 -18.83
C THR A 82 16.91 12.00 -17.92
N VAL A 83 17.69 10.94 -18.16
CA VAL A 83 17.65 9.72 -17.34
C VAL A 83 17.99 10.04 -15.88
N ASN A 84 19.02 10.85 -15.63
CA ASN A 84 19.40 11.20 -14.25
C ASN A 84 18.35 12.06 -13.53
N LEU A 85 17.74 13.05 -14.19
CA LEU A 85 16.64 13.85 -13.61
C LEU A 85 15.44 12.98 -13.24
N PHE A 86 15.06 12.08 -14.15
CA PHE A 86 14.00 11.12 -13.89
C PHE A 86 14.35 10.18 -12.73
N CYS A 87 15.60 9.75 -12.63
CA CYS A 87 16.02 8.90 -11.53
C CYS A 87 16.02 9.65 -10.21
N ALA A 88 16.50 10.89 -10.15
CA ALA A 88 16.45 11.71 -8.95
C ALA A 88 15.02 11.82 -8.38
N VAL A 89 14.03 11.93 -9.27
CA VAL A 89 12.61 11.93 -8.90
C VAL A 89 12.13 10.59 -8.34
N LEU A 90 12.48 9.47 -8.97
CA LEU A 90 12.14 8.15 -8.43
C LEU A 90 12.84 7.87 -7.09
N PHE A 91 14.08 8.34 -6.93
CA PHE A 91 14.79 8.32 -5.66
C PHE A 91 14.02 9.11 -4.61
N GLY A 92 13.59 10.34 -4.91
CA GLY A 92 12.77 11.15 -4.01
C GLY A 92 11.47 10.46 -3.59
N LEU A 93 10.75 9.86 -4.55
CA LEU A 93 9.52 9.10 -4.28
C LEU A 93 9.78 7.90 -3.36
N ARG A 94 10.85 7.14 -3.63
CA ARG A 94 11.22 5.97 -2.82
C ARG A 94 11.69 6.34 -1.43
N THR A 95 12.47 7.40 -1.30
CA THR A 95 12.92 7.91 0.01
C THR A 95 11.73 8.35 0.84
N ALA A 96 10.78 9.09 0.25
CA ALA A 96 9.54 9.50 0.94
C ALA A 96 8.71 8.27 1.38
N GLN A 97 8.52 7.28 0.50
CA GLN A 97 7.84 6.03 0.84
C GLN A 97 8.59 5.22 1.91
N GLY A 98 9.92 5.19 1.87
CA GLY A 98 10.78 4.52 2.84
C GLY A 98 10.70 5.15 4.22
N ALA A 99 10.81 6.48 4.30
CA ALA A 99 10.67 7.23 5.55
C ALA A 99 9.29 7.05 6.20
N LEU A 100 8.24 6.98 5.37
CA LEU A 100 6.87 6.77 5.82
C LEU A 100 6.50 5.29 6.00
N SER A 101 7.41 4.35 5.67
CA SER A 101 7.11 2.91 5.68
C SER A 101 6.76 2.39 7.09
N ASN A 102 7.35 2.98 8.13
CA ASN A 102 7.07 2.64 9.53
C ASN A 102 5.61 2.88 9.93
N TYR A 103 4.94 3.84 9.27
CA TYR A 103 3.56 4.23 9.57
C TYR A 103 2.55 3.65 8.58
N THR A 104 3.02 3.20 7.42
CA THR A 104 2.17 2.85 6.28
C THR A 104 2.24 1.38 5.92
N ASN A 105 3.20 0.63 6.48
CA ASN A 105 3.32 -0.79 6.24
C ASN A 105 2.23 -1.55 7.03
N PRO A 106 1.29 -2.23 6.35
CA PRO A 106 0.21 -2.94 7.02
C PRO A 106 0.70 -4.01 7.98
N SER A 107 1.79 -4.72 7.66
CA SER A 107 2.37 -5.75 8.54
C SER A 107 2.96 -5.16 9.82
N ILE A 108 3.65 -4.01 9.76
CA ILE A 108 4.12 -3.29 10.97
C ILE A 108 2.91 -2.83 11.80
N ALA A 109 1.90 -2.22 11.16
CA ALA A 109 0.71 -1.75 11.86
C ALA A 109 -0.02 -2.92 12.55
N LEU A 110 -0.15 -4.07 11.87
CA LEU A 110 -0.77 -5.26 12.42
C LEU A 110 0.05 -5.85 13.58
N ALA A 111 1.37 -5.91 13.46
CA ALA A 111 2.21 -6.41 14.53
C ALA A 111 2.14 -5.48 15.76
N GLY A 112 2.25 -4.17 15.53
CA GLY A 112 2.19 -3.16 16.59
C GLY A 112 0.84 -3.16 17.29
N GLY A 113 -0.24 -3.16 16.52
CA GLY A 113 -1.60 -3.26 17.03
C GLY A 113 -1.83 -4.53 17.85
N THR A 114 -1.26 -5.67 17.44
CA THR A 114 -1.40 -6.94 18.19
C THR A 114 -0.78 -6.79 19.58
N PHE A 115 0.42 -6.24 19.68
CA PHE A 115 1.06 -5.99 20.98
C PHE A 115 0.32 -4.94 21.81
N ASP A 116 -0.22 -3.90 21.17
CA ASP A 116 -1.00 -2.86 21.86
C ASP A 116 -2.31 -3.41 22.42
N THR A 117 -2.94 -4.35 21.74
CA THR A 117 -4.11 -5.08 22.25
C THR A 117 -3.73 -5.95 23.45
N LEU A 118 -2.61 -6.68 23.37
CA LEU A 118 -2.14 -7.52 24.47
C LEU A 118 -1.79 -6.71 25.73
N ASP A 119 -1.19 -5.53 25.58
CA ASP A 119 -0.84 -4.65 26.72
C ASP A 119 -2.09 -4.05 27.37
N ARG A 120 -3.06 -3.60 26.55
CA ARG A 120 -4.31 -2.97 27.00
C ARG A 120 -5.22 -3.95 27.74
N ASN A 121 -5.38 -5.16 27.21
CA ASN A 121 -6.26 -6.19 27.77
C ASN A 121 -5.49 -7.22 28.60
N ALA A 122 -4.33 -6.84 29.14
CA ALA A 122 -3.46 -7.72 29.93
C ALA A 122 -4.19 -8.36 31.12
N ASP A 123 -5.11 -7.63 31.76
CA ASP A 123 -5.89 -8.09 32.90
C ASP A 123 -6.80 -9.27 32.52
N ASP A 124 -7.51 -9.16 31.39
CA ASP A 124 -8.41 -10.19 30.87
C ASP A 124 -7.64 -11.40 30.34
N TYR A 125 -6.50 -11.14 29.70
CA TYR A 125 -5.68 -12.20 29.11
C TYR A 125 -4.83 -12.94 30.11
N LEU A 126 -4.59 -12.41 31.32
CA LEU A 126 -3.81 -13.11 32.34
C LEU A 126 -4.48 -14.41 32.80
N VAL A 127 -5.81 -14.44 32.83
CA VAL A 127 -6.60 -15.62 33.24
C VAL A 127 -6.48 -16.76 32.21
N MET A 128 -6.42 -16.44 30.91
CA MET A 128 -6.02 -17.39 29.84
C MET A 128 -4.48 -17.45 29.64
N GLY A 129 -3.72 -16.68 30.41
CA GLY A 129 -2.45 -16.04 30.03
C GLY A 129 -1.22 -16.91 29.99
N LYS A 130 -1.18 -17.91 30.87
CA LYS A 130 0.05 -18.68 31.10
C LYS A 130 0.33 -19.70 29.99
N GLU A 131 -0.71 -20.33 29.46
CA GLU A 131 -0.54 -21.41 28.48
C GLU A 131 -0.58 -20.93 27.03
N LEU A 132 -1.26 -19.80 26.75
CA LEU A 132 -1.32 -19.24 25.41
C LEU A 132 -0.24 -18.18 25.16
N PHE A 133 -0.24 -17.12 25.98
CA PHE A 133 0.46 -15.89 25.63
C PHE A 133 1.93 -15.93 26.03
N ALA A 134 2.28 -16.55 27.16
CA ALA A 134 3.68 -16.72 27.56
C ALA A 134 4.55 -17.49 26.53
N PRO A 135 4.15 -18.70 26.06
CA PRO A 135 4.94 -19.39 25.04
C PRO A 135 4.92 -18.66 23.69
N THR A 136 3.83 -17.94 23.38
CA THR A 136 3.79 -17.12 22.15
C THR A 136 4.78 -15.95 22.23
N LEU A 137 4.87 -15.25 23.36
CA LEU A 137 5.83 -14.16 23.55
C LEU A 137 7.28 -14.65 23.46
N GLU A 138 7.57 -15.85 23.96
CA GLU A 138 8.88 -16.48 23.86
C GLU A 138 9.21 -16.89 22.42
N GLN A 139 8.24 -17.50 21.71
CA GLN A 139 8.39 -17.81 20.28
C GLN A 139 8.57 -16.55 19.43
N MET A 140 7.85 -15.46 19.72
CA MET A 140 8.00 -14.17 19.04
C MET A 140 9.39 -13.56 19.26
N ARG A 141 10.01 -13.78 20.43
CA ARG A 141 11.38 -13.35 20.70
C ARG A 141 12.40 -14.10 19.83
N ASN A 142 12.17 -15.40 19.64
CA ASN A 142 13.05 -16.28 18.88
C ASN A 142 12.80 -16.22 17.36
N HIS A 143 11.56 -15.91 16.95
CA HIS A 143 11.11 -15.77 15.56
C HIS A 143 10.50 -14.38 15.30
N PRO A 144 11.28 -13.30 15.41
CA PRO A 144 10.80 -11.91 15.33
C PRO A 144 10.38 -11.47 13.93
N ASP A 145 10.56 -12.35 12.94
CA ASP A 145 10.22 -12.12 11.54
C ASP A 145 8.81 -12.58 11.19
N GLU A 146 8.15 -13.33 12.08
CA GLU A 146 6.79 -13.83 11.87
C GLU A 146 5.74 -12.91 12.50
N GLN A 147 4.57 -12.87 11.88
CA GLN A 147 3.49 -11.97 12.27
C GLN A 147 2.88 -12.42 13.62
N PRO A 148 2.84 -11.55 14.65
CA PRO A 148 2.40 -11.91 16.01
C PRO A 148 1.01 -12.58 16.07
N ALA A 149 0.06 -12.11 15.28
CA ALA A 149 -1.28 -12.69 15.20
C ALA A 149 -1.29 -14.14 14.64
N VAL A 150 -0.35 -14.49 13.75
CA VAL A 150 -0.21 -15.87 13.23
C VAL A 150 0.26 -16.79 14.35
N LEU A 151 1.31 -16.41 15.06
CA LEU A 151 1.87 -17.20 16.17
C LEU A 151 0.84 -17.40 17.30
N LEU A 152 0.01 -16.40 17.59
CA LEU A 152 -1.10 -16.54 18.55
C LEU A 152 -2.14 -17.56 18.08
N LEU A 153 -2.56 -17.50 16.81
CA LEU A 153 -3.49 -18.47 16.24
C LEU A 153 -2.89 -19.88 16.24
N GLU A 154 -1.61 -20.05 15.90
CA GLU A 154 -0.94 -21.35 15.92
C GLU A 154 -0.84 -21.92 17.34
N ASN A 155 -0.53 -21.11 18.34
CA ASN A 155 -0.50 -21.56 19.73
C ASN A 155 -1.88 -21.82 20.33
N GLY A 156 -2.96 -21.25 19.75
CA GLY A 156 -4.34 -21.62 20.08
C GLY A 156 -4.61 -23.13 19.94
N GLN A 157 -3.83 -23.80 19.07
CA GLN A 157 -3.90 -25.25 18.88
C GLN A 157 -3.57 -26.05 20.16
N LYS A 158 -2.75 -25.49 21.05
CA LYS A 158 -2.28 -26.19 22.26
C LYS A 158 -3.33 -26.26 23.37
N ILE A 159 -4.39 -25.46 23.28
CA ILE A 159 -5.36 -25.24 24.36
C ILE A 159 -6.65 -26.03 24.16
N VAL A 160 -6.96 -26.45 22.93
CA VAL A 160 -8.23 -27.13 22.61
C VAL A 160 -7.96 -28.33 21.70
N LYS A 161 -8.58 -29.48 22.00
CA LYS A 161 -8.41 -30.74 21.24
C LYS A 161 -8.82 -30.63 19.77
N ASP A 162 -9.77 -29.76 19.40
CA ASP A 162 -10.32 -29.62 18.04
C ASP A 162 -9.62 -28.54 17.21
N ALA A 163 -8.31 -28.71 17.13
CA ALA A 163 -7.34 -27.65 16.94
C ALA A 163 -7.08 -27.24 15.46
N LYS A 164 -7.67 -27.97 14.51
CA LYS A 164 -7.41 -27.81 13.06
C LYS A 164 -7.91 -26.48 12.50
N VAL A 165 -8.93 -25.88 13.12
CA VAL A 165 -9.52 -24.59 12.69
C VAL A 165 -8.51 -23.46 12.86
N PHE A 166 -7.86 -23.39 14.02
CA PHE A 166 -6.88 -22.35 14.31
C PHE A 166 -5.66 -22.43 13.40
N VAL A 167 -5.19 -23.64 13.08
CA VAL A 167 -4.12 -23.85 12.08
C VAL A 167 -4.55 -23.39 10.69
N SER A 168 -5.79 -23.66 10.30
CA SER A 168 -6.32 -23.24 9.00
C SER A 168 -6.44 -21.72 8.90
N LEU A 169 -6.87 -21.06 9.97
CA LEU A 169 -6.92 -19.60 10.09
C LEU A 169 -5.52 -18.98 10.13
N ALA A 170 -4.57 -19.58 10.86
CA ALA A 170 -3.18 -19.14 10.88
C ALA A 170 -2.55 -19.20 9.48
N LYS A 171 -2.76 -20.31 8.73
CA LYS A 171 -2.34 -20.44 7.34
C LYS A 171 -2.97 -19.37 6.44
N LEU A 172 -4.25 -19.05 6.65
CA LEU A 172 -4.94 -18.02 5.88
C LEU A 172 -4.38 -16.63 6.22
N PHE A 173 -4.18 -16.31 7.50
CA PHE A 173 -3.57 -15.06 7.94
C PHE A 173 -2.14 -14.93 7.43
N LYS A 174 -1.36 -16.02 7.38
CA LYS A 174 -0.02 -16.07 6.78
C LYS A 174 -0.04 -15.77 5.28
N LYS A 175 -1.06 -16.25 4.54
CA LYS A 175 -1.26 -15.88 3.13
C LYS A 175 -1.59 -14.39 2.97
N VAL A 176 -2.45 -13.86 3.84
CA VAL A 176 -2.85 -12.44 3.83
C VAL A 176 -1.65 -11.54 4.17
N ASP A 177 -0.91 -11.87 5.21
CA ASP A 177 0.34 -11.20 5.59
C ASP A 177 1.38 -11.25 4.46
N PHE A 178 1.53 -12.40 3.81
CA PHE A 178 2.38 -12.52 2.62
C PHE A 178 1.95 -11.55 1.51
N VAL A 179 0.65 -11.46 1.21
CA VAL A 179 0.12 -10.50 0.22
C VAL A 179 0.45 -9.07 0.64
N PHE A 180 0.29 -8.71 1.91
CA PHE A 180 0.64 -7.37 2.41
C PHE A 180 2.14 -7.08 2.36
N SER A 181 2.99 -8.08 2.59
CA SER A 181 4.44 -7.95 2.45
C SER A 181 4.87 -7.78 0.98
N VAL A 182 4.15 -8.41 0.05
CA VAL A 182 4.42 -8.38 -1.40
C VAL A 182 3.81 -7.15 -2.07
N LEU A 183 2.70 -6.62 -1.57
CA LEU A 183 1.98 -5.51 -2.19
C LEU A 183 2.87 -4.26 -2.45
N PRO A 184 3.70 -3.77 -1.50
CA PRO A 184 4.63 -2.68 -1.77
C PRO A 184 5.63 -2.99 -2.88
N ILE A 185 6.01 -4.27 -3.04
CA ILE A 185 6.93 -4.73 -4.09
C ILE A 185 6.24 -4.63 -5.46
N VAL A 186 5.01 -5.14 -5.55
CA VAL A 186 4.24 -5.12 -6.80
C VAL A 186 3.93 -3.69 -7.19
N LEU A 187 3.46 -2.86 -6.26
CA LEU A 187 3.21 -1.44 -6.50
C LEU A 187 4.48 -0.73 -6.99
N THR A 188 5.61 -1.00 -6.35
CA THR A 188 6.92 -0.51 -6.78
C THR A 188 7.24 -0.89 -8.23
N ILE A 189 7.07 -2.16 -8.60
CA ILE A 189 7.37 -2.65 -9.96
C ILE A 189 6.44 -1.98 -10.96
N VAL A 190 5.14 -1.89 -10.65
CA VAL A 190 4.15 -1.21 -11.49
C VAL A 190 4.49 0.26 -11.65
N THR A 191 4.87 0.98 -10.59
CA THR A 191 5.32 2.37 -10.67
C THR A 191 6.53 2.50 -11.58
N LEU A 192 7.52 1.61 -11.46
CA LEU A 192 8.71 1.63 -12.31
C LEU A 192 8.36 1.37 -13.79
N ILE A 193 7.46 0.43 -14.08
CA ILE A 193 6.99 0.15 -15.45
C ILE A 193 6.24 1.36 -16.01
N LEU A 194 5.27 1.91 -15.27
CA LEU A 194 4.50 3.09 -15.70
C LEU A 194 5.42 4.29 -15.97
N PHE A 195 6.46 4.42 -15.16
CA PHE A 195 7.47 5.45 -15.32
C PHE A 195 8.32 5.26 -16.58
N VAL A 196 8.82 4.05 -16.84
CA VAL A 196 9.52 3.72 -18.10
C VAL A 196 8.64 3.99 -19.32
N LEU A 197 7.35 3.63 -19.24
CA LEU A 197 6.39 3.90 -20.30
C LEU A 197 6.16 5.40 -20.54
N ALA A 198 6.19 6.22 -19.48
CA ALA A 198 6.06 7.66 -19.59
C ALA A 198 7.30 8.32 -20.23
N ILE A 199 8.51 7.81 -19.95
CA ILE A 199 9.76 8.37 -20.47
C ILE A 199 10.10 7.87 -21.88
N LYS A 200 9.65 6.67 -22.25
CA LYS A 200 9.85 6.08 -23.58
C LYS A 200 9.68 7.08 -24.76
N PRO A 201 8.57 7.84 -24.89
CA PRO A 201 8.42 8.79 -25.99
C PRO A 201 9.51 9.87 -25.99
N THR A 202 9.85 10.41 -24.82
CA THR A 202 10.91 11.42 -24.67
C THR A 202 12.27 10.87 -25.06
N LEU A 203 12.62 9.64 -24.63
CA LEU A 203 13.88 9.01 -25.04
C LEU A 203 13.92 8.75 -26.55
N LEU A 204 12.81 8.33 -27.16
CA LEU A 204 12.74 8.10 -28.60
C LEU A 204 12.92 9.39 -29.41
N GLU A 205 12.36 10.52 -28.96
CA GLU A 205 12.60 11.83 -29.57
C GLU A 205 14.09 12.22 -29.49
N ILE A 206 14.71 12.04 -28.32
CA ILE A 206 16.14 12.32 -28.12
C ILE A 206 17.01 11.45 -29.04
N VAL A 207 16.71 10.15 -29.12
CA VAL A 207 17.44 9.22 -30.00
C VAL A 207 17.28 9.64 -31.47
N ARG A 208 16.12 10.15 -31.90
CA ARG A 208 15.86 10.53 -33.29
C ARG A 208 16.41 11.91 -33.68
N LEU A 209 16.89 12.72 -32.73
CA LEU A 209 17.40 14.08 -32.96
C LEU A 209 18.38 14.20 -34.14
N PRO A 210 19.42 13.33 -34.29
CA PRO A 210 20.37 13.47 -35.39
C PRO A 210 19.74 13.23 -36.77
N THR A 211 18.72 12.38 -36.84
CA THR A 211 17.99 12.10 -38.09
C THR A 211 17.01 13.23 -38.42
N LEU A 212 16.33 13.80 -37.42
CA LEU A 212 15.41 14.92 -37.63
C LEU A 212 16.14 16.18 -38.09
N ALA A 213 17.30 16.48 -37.49
CA ALA A 213 18.10 17.66 -37.84
C ALA A 213 18.79 17.58 -39.22
N THR A 214 18.84 16.39 -39.83
CA THR A 214 19.45 16.18 -41.16
C THR A 214 18.40 16.11 -42.28
N CYS A 215 17.12 15.90 -41.95
CA CYS A 215 16.02 15.82 -42.92
C CYS A 215 15.29 17.15 -43.23
N GLY A 216 15.56 18.25 -42.50
CA GLY A 216 14.95 19.55 -42.81
C GLY A 216 15.27 20.66 -41.78
N ASP A 217 15.58 21.85 -42.31
CA ASP A 217 15.96 23.17 -41.74
C ASP A 217 16.80 23.25 -40.46
N ALA A 218 17.86 24.07 -40.54
CA ALA A 218 18.87 24.28 -39.50
C ALA A 218 18.32 24.71 -38.13
N ASP A 219 17.07 25.19 -38.05
CA ASP A 219 16.35 25.57 -36.83
C ASP A 219 15.47 24.46 -36.22
N VAL A 220 15.14 23.41 -36.97
CA VAL A 220 14.34 22.27 -36.49
C VAL A 220 15.07 21.53 -35.37
N GLY A 221 16.40 21.38 -35.49
CA GLY A 221 17.21 20.75 -34.45
C GLY A 221 17.17 21.50 -33.11
N ARG A 222 17.17 22.84 -33.14
CA ARG A 222 17.08 23.67 -31.92
C ARG A 222 15.68 23.64 -31.34
N ALA A 223 14.65 23.68 -32.19
CA ALA A 223 13.25 23.57 -31.80
C ALA A 223 12.92 22.21 -31.17
N VAL A 224 13.41 21.10 -31.74
CA VAL A 224 13.23 19.75 -31.20
C VAL A 224 13.92 19.61 -29.84
N VAL A 225 15.16 20.11 -29.69
CA VAL A 225 15.87 20.10 -28.40
C VAL A 225 15.11 20.90 -27.35
N MET A 226 14.61 22.08 -27.71
CA MET A 226 13.85 22.94 -26.80
C MET A 226 12.50 22.31 -26.43
N SER A 227 11.85 21.63 -27.37
CA SER A 227 10.63 20.84 -27.15
C SER A 227 10.88 19.66 -26.22
N SER A 228 11.93 18.87 -26.48
CA SER A 228 12.34 17.76 -25.61
C SER A 228 12.69 18.25 -24.21
N LEU A 229 13.47 19.32 -24.07
CA LEU A 229 13.78 19.94 -22.76
C LEU A 229 12.52 20.44 -22.05
N ARG A 230 11.58 21.05 -22.77
CA ARG A 230 10.29 21.48 -22.22
C ARG A 230 9.47 20.29 -21.74
N ARG A 231 9.47 19.18 -22.47
CA ARG A 231 8.79 17.94 -22.11
C ARG A 231 9.44 17.24 -20.92
N ILE A 232 10.78 17.20 -20.86
CA ILE A 232 11.54 16.69 -19.70
C ILE A 232 11.22 17.51 -18.47
N LYS A 233 11.25 18.85 -18.58
CA LYS A 233 10.85 19.76 -17.52
C LYS A 233 9.41 19.50 -17.10
N GLY A 234 8.49 19.33 -18.06
CA GLY A 234 7.09 19.08 -17.81
C GLY A 234 6.84 17.79 -17.01
N GLU A 235 7.46 16.69 -17.42
CA GLU A 235 7.39 15.41 -16.72
C GLU A 235 8.05 15.47 -15.33
N LEU A 236 9.16 16.21 -15.18
CA LEU A 236 9.80 16.45 -13.88
C LEU A 236 8.82 17.13 -12.91
N PHE A 237 8.20 18.24 -13.33
CA PHE A 237 7.21 18.94 -12.51
C PHE A 237 5.98 18.08 -12.23
N ALA A 238 5.47 17.36 -13.23
CA ALA A 238 4.34 16.47 -13.05
C ALA A 238 4.60 15.41 -11.99
N THR A 239 5.82 14.86 -11.98
CA THR A 239 6.19 13.83 -11.02
C THR A 239 6.46 14.42 -9.64
N ILE A 240 7.10 15.59 -9.51
CA ILE A 240 7.26 16.29 -8.22
C ILE A 240 5.89 16.59 -7.58
N CYS A 241 4.94 17.11 -8.36
CA CYS A 241 3.57 17.34 -7.86
C CYS A 241 2.89 16.03 -7.47
N THR A 242 3.09 14.95 -8.23
CA THR A 242 2.57 13.61 -7.89
C THR A 242 3.18 13.09 -6.58
N ILE A 243 4.47 13.31 -6.35
CA ILE A 243 5.15 12.97 -5.07
C ILE A 243 4.53 13.75 -3.92
N GLY A 244 4.31 15.07 -4.08
CA GLY A 244 3.66 15.88 -3.05
C GLY A 244 2.28 15.33 -2.66
N VAL A 245 1.47 14.99 -3.66
CA VAL A 245 0.14 14.37 -3.43
C VAL A 245 0.26 12.99 -2.78
N LEU A 246 1.20 12.16 -3.25
CA LEU A 246 1.47 10.85 -2.66
C LEU A 246 1.83 10.98 -1.18
N THR A 247 2.73 11.88 -0.82
CA THR A 247 3.16 12.10 0.57
C THR A 247 1.97 12.46 1.46
N VAL A 248 1.14 13.41 1.04
CA VAL A 248 -0.06 13.82 1.79
C VAL A 248 -1.03 12.64 1.95
N LEU A 249 -1.35 11.94 0.87
CA LEU A 249 -2.24 10.78 0.93
C LEU A 249 -1.69 9.67 1.82
N THR A 250 -0.38 9.45 1.75
CA THR A 250 0.30 8.43 2.54
C THR A 250 0.23 8.76 4.04
N ILE A 251 0.39 10.03 4.42
CA ILE A 251 0.21 10.48 5.82
C ILE A 251 -1.24 10.25 6.28
N VAL A 252 -2.23 10.67 5.49
CA VAL A 252 -3.65 10.47 5.83
C VAL A 252 -3.97 8.99 5.97
N SER A 253 -3.56 8.17 5.01
CA SER A 253 -3.77 6.71 5.04
C SER A 253 -3.06 6.05 6.22
N ALA A 254 -1.87 6.51 6.60
CA ALA A 254 -1.15 6.00 7.77
C ALA A 254 -1.90 6.28 9.07
N ILE A 255 -2.38 7.51 9.24
CA ILE A 255 -3.18 7.90 10.41
C ILE A 255 -4.43 7.02 10.49
N VAL A 256 -5.16 6.92 9.39
CA VAL A 256 -6.40 6.14 9.33
C VAL A 256 -6.12 4.65 9.59
N LEU A 257 -5.08 4.09 8.98
CA LEU A 257 -4.70 2.69 9.19
C LEU A 257 -4.37 2.41 10.66
N GLY A 258 -3.59 3.28 11.30
CA GLY A 258 -3.27 3.15 12.73
C GLY A 258 -4.52 3.13 13.61
N GLN A 259 -5.52 3.95 13.26
CA GLN A 259 -6.80 4.02 13.99
C GLN A 259 -7.76 2.85 13.70
N ILE A 260 -7.56 2.09 12.62
CA ILE A 260 -8.40 0.93 12.27
C ILE A 260 -7.83 -0.37 12.83
N VAL A 261 -6.50 -0.53 12.72
CA VAL A 261 -5.85 -1.81 12.98
C VAL A 261 -5.95 -2.21 14.45
N GLY A 262 -5.69 -1.30 15.39
CA GLY A 262 -5.80 -1.58 16.83
C GLY A 262 -7.19 -2.10 17.21
N PRO A 263 -8.26 -1.33 16.98
CA PRO A 263 -9.64 -1.77 17.19
C PRO A 263 -10.02 -3.10 16.56
N THR A 264 -9.57 -3.34 15.31
CA THR A 264 -9.89 -4.58 14.60
C THR A 264 -9.18 -5.79 15.21
N LEU A 265 -7.96 -5.59 15.73
CA LEU A 265 -7.22 -6.63 16.44
C LEU A 265 -7.75 -6.87 17.85
N ASP A 266 -8.23 -5.82 18.54
CA ASP A 266 -8.97 -5.94 19.80
C ASP A 266 -10.18 -6.86 19.60
N VAL A 267 -10.95 -6.64 18.54
CA VAL A 267 -12.08 -7.49 18.16
C VAL A 267 -11.64 -8.90 17.79
N LEU A 268 -10.55 -9.07 17.03
CA LEU A 268 -10.04 -10.39 16.65
C LEU A 268 -9.63 -11.22 17.87
N LEU A 269 -8.87 -10.62 18.79
CA LEU A 269 -8.41 -11.30 20.00
C LEU A 269 -9.56 -11.55 20.98
N GLY A 270 -10.53 -10.64 21.07
CA GLY A 270 -11.78 -10.86 21.80
C GLY A 270 -12.54 -12.06 21.26
N TYR A 271 -12.78 -12.12 19.95
CA TYR A 271 -13.46 -13.27 19.32
C TYR A 271 -12.65 -14.56 19.38
N PHE A 272 -11.32 -14.48 19.36
CA PHE A 272 -10.46 -15.62 19.56
C PHE A 272 -10.62 -16.20 20.97
N SER A 273 -10.58 -15.35 22.00
CA SER A 273 -10.87 -15.73 23.40
C SER A 273 -12.23 -16.40 23.51
N THR A 274 -13.28 -15.75 22.99
CA THR A 274 -14.64 -16.28 22.97
C THR A 274 -14.73 -17.62 22.25
N ALA A 275 -14.01 -17.80 21.14
CA ALA A 275 -13.98 -19.06 20.41
C ALA A 275 -13.30 -20.19 21.20
N VAL A 276 -12.25 -19.89 21.96
CA VAL A 276 -11.62 -20.85 22.88
C VAL A 276 -12.62 -21.26 23.96
N SER A 277 -13.29 -20.31 24.60
CA SER A 277 -14.33 -20.59 25.61
C SER A 277 -15.48 -21.42 25.03
N TYR A 278 -15.94 -21.09 23.81
CA TYR A 278 -16.97 -21.85 23.13
C TYR A 278 -16.58 -23.32 22.92
N LEU A 279 -15.37 -23.58 22.45
CA LEU A 279 -14.90 -24.95 22.23
C LEU A 279 -14.67 -25.72 23.54
N GLN A 280 -14.41 -25.02 24.65
CA GLN A 280 -14.22 -25.64 25.97
C GLN A 280 -15.54 -25.94 26.69
N PHE A 281 -16.55 -25.08 26.54
CA PHE A 281 -17.75 -25.10 27.38
C PHE A 281 -19.06 -25.41 26.64
N ALA A 282 -19.13 -25.28 25.32
CA ALA A 282 -20.36 -25.56 24.58
C ALA A 282 -20.50 -27.04 24.21
N GLU A 283 -21.65 -27.63 24.54
CA GLU A 283 -22.00 -28.97 24.10
C GLU A 283 -22.26 -28.96 22.57
N GLY A 284 -21.58 -29.83 21.82
CA GLY A 284 -21.69 -29.89 20.36
C GLY A 284 -20.99 -28.74 19.62
N ALA A 285 -19.91 -28.17 20.19
CA ALA A 285 -19.19 -27.05 19.60
C ALA A 285 -18.80 -27.29 18.14
N SER A 286 -19.09 -26.31 17.29
CA SER A 286 -18.86 -26.38 15.85
C SER A 286 -17.57 -25.66 15.45
N SER A 287 -16.63 -26.43 14.92
CA SER A 287 -15.40 -25.95 14.29
C SER A 287 -15.67 -25.00 13.11
N ALA A 288 -16.74 -25.24 12.35
CA ALA A 288 -17.16 -24.37 11.25
C ALA A 288 -17.61 -22.99 11.73
N LEU A 289 -18.25 -22.92 12.90
CA LEU A 289 -18.72 -21.67 13.49
C LEU A 289 -17.52 -20.83 13.95
N VAL A 290 -16.55 -21.43 14.63
CA VAL A 290 -15.28 -20.78 15.00
C VAL A 290 -14.54 -20.26 13.76
N PHE A 291 -14.48 -21.07 12.70
CA PHE A 291 -13.87 -20.66 11.45
C PHE A 291 -14.57 -19.44 10.85
N ALA A 292 -15.90 -19.49 10.71
CA ALA A 292 -16.69 -18.40 10.14
C ALA A 292 -16.51 -17.09 10.93
N THR A 293 -16.46 -17.18 12.27
CA THR A 293 -16.29 -16.02 13.14
C THR A 293 -14.94 -15.35 12.96
N LEU A 294 -13.86 -16.10 13.13
CA LEU A 294 -12.50 -15.54 13.05
C LEU A 294 -12.16 -15.14 11.62
N PHE A 295 -12.60 -15.91 10.62
CA PHE A 295 -12.46 -15.53 9.23
C PHE A 295 -13.21 -14.23 8.91
N GLY A 296 -14.41 -14.02 9.45
CA GLY A 296 -15.15 -12.78 9.23
C GLY A 296 -14.42 -11.55 9.75
N VAL A 297 -13.77 -11.63 10.92
CA VAL A 297 -12.95 -10.52 11.44
C VAL A 297 -11.70 -10.29 10.56
N ILE A 298 -11.06 -11.35 10.08
CA ILE A 298 -9.93 -11.26 9.14
C ILE A 298 -10.39 -10.64 7.82
N LEU A 299 -11.55 -11.05 7.29
CA LEU A 299 -12.13 -10.52 6.06
C LEU A 299 -12.44 -9.03 6.20
N PHE A 300 -12.96 -8.62 7.35
CA PHE A 300 -13.19 -7.21 7.66
C PHE A 300 -11.87 -6.41 7.59
N LEU A 301 -10.79 -6.89 8.19
CA LEU A 301 -9.47 -6.25 8.09
C LEU A 301 -9.01 -6.12 6.62
N ILE A 302 -9.20 -7.16 5.81
CA ILE A 302 -8.87 -7.15 4.37
C ILE A 302 -9.69 -6.09 3.63
N LEU A 303 -11.00 -5.96 3.92
CA LEU A 303 -11.87 -4.97 3.29
C LEU A 303 -11.43 -3.54 3.60
N ASN A 304 -11.08 -3.25 4.86
CA ASN A 304 -10.56 -1.95 5.26
C ASN A 304 -9.28 -1.59 4.50
N LEU A 305 -8.33 -2.53 4.42
CA LEU A 305 -7.08 -2.34 3.69
C LEU A 305 -7.33 -2.14 2.19
N ALA A 306 -8.20 -2.95 1.59
CA ALA A 306 -8.56 -2.82 0.18
C ALA A 306 -9.15 -1.44 -0.14
N ALA A 307 -10.01 -0.89 0.71
CA ALA A 307 -10.58 0.45 0.52
C ALA A 307 -9.49 1.54 0.48
N ILE A 308 -8.55 1.49 1.43
CA ILE A 308 -7.44 2.45 1.51
C ILE A 308 -6.54 2.34 0.27
N ILE A 309 -6.12 1.12 -0.09
CA ILE A 309 -5.22 0.88 -1.22
C ILE A 309 -5.86 1.29 -2.54
N LEU A 310 -7.11 0.88 -2.79
CA LEU A 310 -7.81 1.19 -4.04
C LEU A 310 -8.05 2.69 -4.22
N SER A 311 -8.46 3.38 -3.16
CA SER A 311 -8.69 4.84 -3.22
C SER A 311 -7.41 5.60 -3.56
N MET A 312 -6.29 5.28 -2.89
CA MET A 312 -4.99 5.88 -3.19
C MET A 312 -4.53 5.58 -4.62
N ALA A 313 -4.57 4.31 -5.03
CA ALA A 313 -4.07 3.89 -6.33
C ALA A 313 -4.81 4.59 -7.47
N PHE A 314 -6.15 4.63 -7.42
CA PHE A 314 -6.93 5.29 -8.46
C PHE A 314 -6.78 6.81 -8.45
N PHE A 315 -6.80 7.44 -7.28
CA PHE A 315 -6.64 8.89 -7.22
C PHE A 315 -5.25 9.35 -7.68
N LEU A 316 -4.20 8.67 -7.23
CA LEU A 316 -2.82 8.98 -7.61
C LEU A 316 -2.62 8.79 -9.12
N GLY A 317 -3.12 7.68 -9.66
CA GLY A 317 -3.00 7.37 -11.09
C GLY A 317 -3.70 8.41 -11.99
N LYS A 318 -4.83 8.99 -11.56
CA LYS A 318 -5.48 10.08 -12.29
C LYS A 318 -4.77 11.42 -12.08
N THR A 319 -4.33 11.71 -10.87
CA THR A 319 -3.61 12.94 -10.54
C THR A 319 -2.31 13.04 -11.34
N GLN A 320 -1.55 11.96 -11.44
CA GLN A 320 -0.34 11.90 -12.28
C GLN A 320 -0.65 12.25 -13.73
N LYS A 321 -1.71 11.66 -14.31
CA LYS A 321 -2.13 11.94 -15.69
C LYS A 321 -2.59 13.38 -15.89
N ILE A 322 -3.27 13.97 -14.91
CA ILE A 322 -3.70 15.38 -14.94
C ILE A 322 -2.48 16.30 -14.89
N PHE A 323 -1.50 16.03 -14.03
CA PHE A 323 -0.28 16.81 -13.99
C PHE A 323 0.54 16.68 -15.28
N GLN A 324 0.61 15.49 -15.87
CA GLN A 324 1.21 15.32 -17.20
C GLN A 324 0.49 16.15 -18.27
N ALA A 325 -0.85 16.15 -18.30
CA ALA A 325 -1.63 16.98 -19.23
C ALA A 325 -1.39 18.49 -19.00
N LYS A 326 -1.20 18.92 -17.75
CA LYS A 326 -0.88 20.32 -17.43
C LYS A 326 0.51 20.73 -17.88
N PHE A 327 1.53 19.96 -17.51
CA PHE A 327 2.92 20.37 -17.66
C PHE A 327 3.52 20.02 -19.02
N ASN A 328 3.01 19.00 -19.71
CA ASN A 328 3.48 18.63 -21.05
C ASN A 328 2.58 19.19 -22.15
N GLU A 329 1.27 19.16 -21.95
CA GLU A 329 0.29 19.46 -23.01
C GLU A 329 -0.37 20.84 -22.82
N GLY A 330 0.02 21.58 -21.77
CA GLY A 330 -0.46 22.95 -21.51
C GLY A 330 -1.92 23.03 -21.02
N THR A 331 -2.59 21.89 -20.79
CA THR A 331 -4.00 21.86 -20.38
C THR A 331 -4.19 22.56 -19.03
N PRO A 332 -5.05 23.58 -18.91
CA PRO A 332 -5.33 24.20 -17.62
C PRO A 332 -5.84 23.18 -16.59
N ILE A 333 -5.38 23.28 -15.33
CA ILE A 333 -5.87 22.42 -14.24
C ILE A 333 -7.40 22.58 -14.07
N ALA A 334 -7.93 23.76 -14.40
CA ALA A 334 -9.37 24.06 -14.40
C ALA A 334 -10.20 23.09 -15.26
N THR A 335 -9.64 22.54 -16.35
CA THR A 335 -10.31 21.53 -17.18
C THR A 335 -10.60 20.24 -16.40
N HIS A 336 -9.83 19.99 -15.34
CA HIS A 336 -9.99 18.85 -14.43
C HIS A 336 -10.53 19.25 -13.06
N LEU A 337 -11.10 20.45 -12.90
CA LEU A 337 -11.64 20.92 -11.61
C LEU A 337 -12.68 19.93 -11.04
N ARG A 338 -13.48 19.30 -11.91
CA ARG A 338 -14.43 18.26 -11.53
C ARG A 338 -13.76 17.07 -10.84
N PHE A 339 -12.56 16.68 -11.26
CA PHE A 339 -11.80 15.62 -10.60
C PHE A 339 -11.36 16.03 -9.20
N PHE A 340 -10.85 17.24 -9.00
CA PHE A 340 -10.44 17.66 -7.66
C PHE A 340 -11.63 17.88 -6.74
N ARG A 341 -12.70 18.54 -7.24
CA ARG A 341 -13.92 18.82 -6.48
C ARG A 341 -14.63 17.56 -5.98
N TRP A 342 -14.62 16.48 -6.77
CA TRP A 342 -15.31 15.23 -6.39
C TRP A 342 -14.34 14.12 -5.97
N GLY A 343 -13.14 14.09 -6.52
CA GLY A 343 -12.13 13.08 -6.25
C GLY A 343 -11.51 13.25 -4.87
N ILE A 344 -11.23 14.47 -4.41
CA ILE A 344 -10.71 14.70 -3.07
C ILE A 344 -11.72 14.21 -2.01
N PRO A 345 -13.00 14.66 -2.02
CA PRO A 345 -14.01 14.11 -1.11
C PRO A 345 -14.20 12.60 -1.27
N SER A 346 -14.12 12.06 -2.49
CA SER A 346 -14.23 10.61 -2.73
C SER A 346 -13.11 9.83 -2.03
N VAL A 347 -11.87 10.31 -2.09
CA VAL A 347 -10.75 9.66 -1.41
C VAL A 347 -10.91 9.75 0.10
N PHE A 348 -11.23 10.94 0.63
CA PHE A 348 -11.45 11.10 2.06
C PHE A 348 -12.62 10.24 2.56
N LEU A 349 -13.73 10.18 1.83
CA LEU A 349 -14.86 9.32 2.16
C LEU A 349 -14.43 7.85 2.23
N VAL A 350 -13.72 7.36 1.22
CA VAL A 350 -13.32 5.94 1.16
C VAL A 350 -12.25 5.60 2.21
N GLN A 351 -11.38 6.54 2.57
CA GLN A 351 -10.37 6.33 3.61
C GLN A 351 -10.97 6.46 5.01
N LEU A 352 -11.75 7.50 5.29
CA LEU A 352 -12.30 7.77 6.62
C LEU A 352 -13.47 6.85 6.98
N PHE A 353 -14.24 6.35 6.00
CA PHE A 353 -15.35 5.45 6.27
C PHE A 353 -14.94 4.21 7.08
N PRO A 354 -13.90 3.44 6.69
CA PRO A 354 -13.30 2.40 7.53
C PRO A 354 -13.15 2.76 9.01
N TRP A 355 -12.56 3.92 9.28
CA TRP A 355 -12.33 4.37 10.65
C TRP A 355 -13.63 4.67 11.39
N VAL A 356 -14.54 5.44 10.78
CA VAL A 356 -15.85 5.75 11.38
C VAL A 356 -16.67 4.49 11.63
N PHE A 357 -16.65 3.55 10.69
CA PHE A 357 -17.35 2.29 10.80
C PHE A 357 -16.83 1.44 11.96
N VAL A 358 -15.51 1.38 12.14
CA VAL A 358 -14.88 0.68 13.28
C VAL A 358 -15.36 1.25 14.61
N LEU A 359 -15.41 2.58 14.76
CA LEU A 359 -15.86 3.23 16.00
C LEU A 359 -17.32 2.89 16.32
N ILE A 360 -18.20 2.96 15.31
CA ILE A 360 -19.62 2.61 15.47
C ILE A 360 -19.76 1.11 15.74
N GLY A 361 -19.01 0.29 15.02
CA GLY A 361 -18.98 -1.16 15.16
C GLY A 361 -18.62 -1.56 16.59
N GLN A 362 -17.55 -1.00 17.17
CA GLN A 362 -17.17 -1.29 18.55
C GLN A 362 -18.27 -0.96 19.56
N ALA A 363 -18.88 0.23 19.47
CA ALA A 363 -19.96 0.63 20.36
C ALA A 363 -21.19 -0.31 20.25
N LEU A 364 -21.54 -0.68 19.01
CA LEU A 364 -22.66 -1.59 18.75
C LEU A 364 -22.37 -3.00 19.29
N LEU A 365 -21.17 -3.52 19.07
CA LEU A 365 -20.76 -4.85 19.52
C LEU A 365 -20.74 -4.93 21.05
N GLY A 366 -20.21 -3.92 21.74
CA GLY A 366 -20.24 -3.84 23.20
C GLY A 366 -21.67 -3.90 23.72
N THR A 367 -22.53 -3.01 23.22
CA THR A 367 -23.94 -2.93 23.64
C THR A 367 -24.71 -4.23 23.42
N VAL A 368 -24.48 -4.91 22.30
CA VAL A 368 -25.19 -6.16 21.98
C VAL A 368 -24.63 -7.33 22.79
N ASN A 369 -23.31 -7.40 22.99
CA ASN A 369 -22.72 -8.43 23.84
C ASN A 369 -23.21 -8.31 25.28
N ASP A 370 -23.26 -7.10 25.84
CA ASP A 370 -23.77 -6.85 27.19
C ASP A 370 -25.24 -7.29 27.33
N ARG A 371 -26.07 -7.03 26.31
CA ARG A 371 -27.47 -7.48 26.29
C ARG A 371 -27.63 -8.99 26.12
N LEU A 372 -26.77 -9.63 25.34
CA LEU A 372 -26.79 -11.07 25.13
C LEU A 372 -26.31 -11.85 26.36
N LEU A 373 -25.46 -11.24 27.18
CA LEU A 373 -24.93 -11.81 28.41
C LEU A 373 -25.69 -11.35 29.66
N ALA A 374 -26.59 -10.38 29.55
CA ALA A 374 -27.40 -9.91 30.65
C ALA A 374 -28.25 -11.04 31.25
N GLY A 375 -28.05 -11.32 32.54
CA GLY A 375 -28.77 -12.36 33.27
C GLY A 375 -28.26 -13.78 33.04
N VAL A 376 -27.15 -13.96 32.31
CA VAL A 376 -26.53 -15.27 32.09
C VAL A 376 -25.54 -15.56 33.21
N THR A 377 -25.85 -16.52 34.07
CA THR A 377 -24.98 -16.96 35.18
C THR A 377 -24.31 -18.32 34.94
N ASP A 378 -24.71 -19.05 33.89
CA ASP A 378 -24.21 -20.39 33.59
C ASP A 378 -23.80 -20.50 32.11
N ALA A 379 -22.69 -21.20 31.84
CA ALA A 379 -22.09 -21.31 30.50
C ALA A 379 -23.00 -22.06 29.50
N ARG A 380 -23.92 -22.89 30.00
CA ARG A 380 -24.88 -23.67 29.20
C ARG A 380 -26.03 -22.85 28.63
N THR A 381 -26.33 -21.70 29.25
CA THR A 381 -27.42 -20.81 28.80
C THR A 381 -26.92 -19.68 27.89
N VAL A 382 -25.61 -19.60 27.67
CA VAL A 382 -24.99 -18.63 26.76
C VAL A 382 -25.45 -18.89 25.32
N PRO A 383 -25.99 -17.87 24.61
CA PRO A 383 -26.39 -18.00 23.21
C PRO A 383 -25.16 -17.95 22.28
N TRP A 384 -24.30 -18.97 22.36
CA TRP A 384 -22.99 -19.05 21.70
C TRP A 384 -23.02 -18.71 20.20
N THR A 385 -23.98 -19.26 19.46
CA THR A 385 -24.13 -19.00 18.01
C THR A 385 -24.37 -17.53 17.72
N LYS A 386 -25.23 -16.85 18.49
CA LYS A 386 -25.51 -15.42 18.31
C LYS A 386 -24.29 -14.60 18.67
N LEU A 387 -23.65 -14.93 19.78
CA LEU A 387 -22.48 -14.21 20.28
C LEU A 387 -21.30 -14.29 19.30
N LEU A 388 -21.05 -15.47 18.72
CA LEU A 388 -19.96 -15.71 17.77
C LEU A 388 -20.25 -15.18 16.35
N LEU A 389 -21.50 -15.21 15.85
CA LEU A 389 -21.80 -14.79 14.48
C LEU A 389 -22.22 -13.32 14.35
N PHE A 390 -22.80 -12.72 15.40
CA PHE A 390 -23.32 -11.36 15.32
C PHE A 390 -22.22 -10.35 14.94
N GLY A 391 -21.07 -10.39 15.62
CA GLY A 391 -20.03 -9.42 15.35
C GLY A 391 -19.41 -9.52 13.97
N PRO A 392 -18.94 -10.70 13.53
CA PRO A 392 -18.49 -10.91 12.16
C PRO A 392 -19.53 -10.50 11.11
N ALA A 393 -20.82 -10.78 11.35
CA ALA A 393 -21.89 -10.37 10.44
C ALA A 393 -22.03 -8.84 10.38
N VAL A 394 -22.05 -8.16 11.52
CA VAL A 394 -22.05 -6.69 11.59
C VAL A 394 -20.83 -6.12 10.89
N LEU A 395 -19.63 -6.64 11.19
CA LEU A 395 -18.37 -6.14 10.65
C LEU A 395 -18.26 -6.34 9.14
N VAL A 396 -18.69 -7.48 8.60
CA VAL A 396 -18.58 -7.76 7.16
C VAL A 396 -19.79 -7.24 6.40
N VAL A 397 -21.00 -7.71 6.74
CA VAL A 397 -22.22 -7.35 6.02
C VAL A 397 -22.59 -5.89 6.28
N GLY A 398 -22.49 -5.44 7.53
CA GLY A 398 -22.72 -4.03 7.88
C GLY A 398 -21.71 -3.11 7.19
N PHE A 399 -20.43 -3.49 7.10
CA PHE A 399 -19.45 -2.68 6.38
C PHE A 399 -19.80 -2.58 4.89
N VAL A 400 -20.06 -3.70 4.22
CA VAL A 400 -20.36 -3.70 2.78
C VAL A 400 -21.64 -2.91 2.48
N THR A 401 -22.69 -3.12 3.27
CA THR A 401 -23.98 -2.43 3.07
C THR A 401 -23.88 -0.94 3.34
N LEU A 402 -23.27 -0.53 4.46
CA LEU A 402 -23.08 0.90 4.77
C LEU A 402 -22.10 1.57 3.80
N PHE A 403 -21.04 0.87 3.39
CA PHE A 403 -20.09 1.39 2.39
C PHE A 403 -20.78 1.63 1.06
N TRP A 404 -21.69 0.75 0.66
CA TRP A 404 -22.55 0.95 -0.50
C TRP A 404 -23.52 2.13 -0.29
N ALA A 405 -24.18 2.21 0.86
CA ALA A 405 -25.17 3.24 1.19
C ALA A 405 -24.57 4.66 1.17
N VAL A 406 -23.38 4.85 1.73
CA VAL A 406 -22.64 6.13 1.67
C VAL A 406 -22.02 6.40 0.30
N ARG A 407 -22.32 5.59 -0.70
CA ARG A 407 -21.82 5.68 -2.08
C ARG A 407 -20.31 5.44 -2.21
N GLY A 408 -19.68 4.69 -1.30
CA GLY A 408 -18.27 4.33 -1.34
C GLY A 408 -17.87 3.61 -2.64
N LEU A 409 -18.68 2.66 -3.13
CA LEU A 409 -18.44 2.02 -4.44
C LEU A 409 -18.53 3.00 -5.62
N LYS A 410 -19.44 3.98 -5.56
CA LYS A 410 -19.53 5.03 -6.59
C LYS A 410 -18.33 5.97 -6.53
N ALA A 411 -17.83 6.29 -5.34
CA ALA A 411 -16.62 7.09 -5.14
C ALA A 411 -15.39 6.40 -5.75
N ILE A 412 -15.18 5.11 -5.46
CA ILE A 412 -14.12 4.30 -6.09
C ILE A 412 -14.32 4.24 -7.61
N GLY A 413 -15.55 3.99 -8.07
CA GLY A 413 -15.89 3.94 -9.49
C GLY A 413 -15.60 5.26 -10.22
N PHE A 414 -15.88 6.40 -9.59
CA PHE A 414 -15.55 7.73 -10.11
C PHE A 414 -14.04 7.89 -10.27
N LEU A 415 -13.25 7.57 -9.24
CA LEU A 415 -11.79 7.66 -9.27
C LEU A 415 -11.20 6.76 -10.37
N ALA A 416 -11.68 5.53 -10.50
CA ALA A 416 -11.20 4.59 -11.50
C ALA A 416 -11.55 5.01 -12.94
N ARG A 417 -12.79 5.47 -13.17
CA ARG A 417 -13.33 5.73 -14.51
C ARG A 417 -13.11 7.16 -15.00
N TYR A 418 -12.65 8.08 -14.16
CA TYR A 418 -12.42 9.47 -14.58
C TYR A 418 -11.52 9.53 -15.83
N LYS A 419 -12.03 10.15 -16.90
CA LYS A 419 -11.28 10.33 -18.15
C LYS A 419 -10.52 11.65 -18.08
N VAL A 420 -9.21 11.58 -18.18
CA VAL A 420 -8.35 12.77 -18.25
C VAL A 420 -8.43 13.29 -19.68
N THR A 421 -9.13 14.40 -19.86
CA THR A 421 -9.11 15.18 -21.10
C THR A 421 -7.68 15.60 -21.42
N ARG A 422 -7.26 15.34 -22.65
CA ARG A 422 -6.04 15.89 -23.24
C ARG A 422 -6.46 16.83 -24.37
N PRO A 423 -5.70 17.88 -24.69
CA PRO A 423 -6.00 18.65 -25.87
C PRO A 423 -5.94 17.69 -27.07
N ALA A 424 -6.84 17.86 -28.04
CA ALA A 424 -6.70 17.16 -29.32
C ALA A 424 -5.26 17.44 -29.79
N ALA A 425 -4.52 16.40 -30.16
CA ALA A 425 -3.19 16.56 -30.70
C ALA A 425 -3.31 17.61 -31.79
N ALA A 426 -2.71 18.78 -31.59
CA ALA A 426 -2.51 19.71 -32.68
C ALA A 426 -1.78 18.88 -33.72
N GLU A 427 -2.45 18.60 -34.84
CA GLU A 427 -1.83 17.96 -35.99
C GLU A 427 -0.52 18.71 -36.21
N THR A 428 0.57 18.04 -35.91
CA THR A 428 1.91 18.52 -36.23
C THR A 428 1.95 18.65 -37.74
N ARG A 429 1.73 19.87 -38.23
CA ARG A 429 2.21 20.32 -39.52
C ARG A 429 3.66 20.74 -39.38
#